data_AF-A0A7C4Y4Q3-F1
#
_entry.id   AF-A0A7C4Y4Q3-F1
#
_cell.length_a   1.000
_cell.length_b   1.000
_cell.length_c   1.000
_cell.angle_alpha   90.00
_cell.angle_beta   90.00
_cell.angle_gamma   90.00
#
_symmetry.space_group_name_H-M   'P 1'
#
loop_
_entity.id
_entity.type
_entity.pdbx_description
1 polymer ?
#
loop_
_entity_poly.entity_id
_entity_poly.type
_entity_poly.pdbx_seq_one_letter_code
_entity_poly.pdbx_strand_id
1 'polypeptide(L)' 'MRLYKKEGNIIQILSFPNENVEKGDYLLIEDAEAQKALIAQVIDVQFANIPGVLEELLRSLPDGGGLIQGEDIDPLEIAP' A
#
# COMPACT_ATOMS: atom_id res chain seq x y z
N MET A 1 -4.71 -3.10 -0.81
CA MET A 1 -4.62 -1.86 -0.04
C MET A 1 -5.00 -2.18 1.39
N ARG A 2 -4.40 -1.53 2.39
CA ARG A 2 -4.80 -1.68 3.80
C ARG A 2 -5.09 -0.33 4.44
N LEU A 3 -6.20 -0.25 5.16
CA LEU A 3 -6.50 0.91 5.99
C LEU A 3 -5.47 1.02 7.12
N TYR A 4 -4.72 2.12 7.15
CA TYR A 4 -3.72 2.36 8.19
C TYR A 4 -4.30 3.20 9.33
N LYS A 5 -4.94 4.31 8.99
CA LYS A 5 -5.44 5.27 9.98
C LYS A 5 -6.62 6.04 9.43
N LYS A 6 -7.56 6.39 10.30
CA LYS A 6 -8.64 7.34 10.02
C LYS A 6 -8.63 8.44 11.07
N GLU A 7 -8.38 9.69 10.64
CA GLU A 7 -8.43 10.87 11.50
C GLU A 7 -9.42 11.89 10.93
N GLY A 8 -10.57 11.99 11.58
CA GLY A 8 -11.68 12.80 11.08
C GLY A 8 -12.12 12.35 9.70
N ASN A 9 -11.91 13.23 8.71
CA ASN A 9 -12.27 13.04 7.30
C ASN A 9 -11.09 12.56 6.44
N ILE A 10 -9.89 12.45 7.01
CA ILE A 10 -8.71 11.97 6.29
C ILE A 10 -8.54 10.48 6.59
N ILE A 11 -8.38 9.71 5.52
CA ILE A 11 -8.14 8.27 5.56
C ILE A 11 -6.77 8.03 4.96
N GLN A 12 -5.90 7.36 5.72
CA GLN A 12 -4.58 6.95 5.27
C GLN A 12 -4.62 5.47 4.93
N ILE A 13 -4.25 5.15 3.70
CA ILE A 13 -4.27 3.81 3.13
C ILE A 13 -2.85 3.46 2.70
N LEU A 14 -2.40 2.27 3.05
CA LEU A 14 -1.18 1.67 2.53
C LEU A 14 -1.51 0.97 1.21
N SER A 15 -0.93 1.47 0.13
CA SER A 15 -0.94 0.83 -1.18
C SER A 15 0.31 -0.02 -1.36
N PHE A 16 0.19 -1.20 -1.96
CA PHE A 16 1.33 -2.05 -2.30
C PHE A 16 1.85 -1.72 -3.72
N PRO A 17 3.09 -2.09 -4.07
CA PRO A 17 3.67 -1.77 -5.39
C PRO A 17 2.83 -2.27 -6.59
N ASN A 18 2.12 -3.38 -6.41
CA ASN A 18 1.27 -3.97 -7.46
C ASN A 18 -0.09 -3.27 -7.60
N GLU A 19 -0.38 -2.30 -6.73
CA GLU A 19 -1.63 -1.55 -6.70
C GLU A 19 -1.38 -0.15 -7.23
N ASN A 20 -1.97 0.14 -8.38
CA ASN A 20 -1.86 1.45 -9.01
C ASN A 20 -2.91 2.39 -8.41
N VAL A 21 -2.47 3.47 -7.78
CA VAL A 21 -3.35 4.54 -7.27
C VAL A 21 -2.68 5.89 -7.48
N GLU A 22 -3.40 6.82 -8.07
CA GLU A 22 -2.92 8.16 -8.38
C GLU A 22 -3.76 9.22 -7.67
N LYS A 23 -3.16 10.40 -7.49
CA LYS A 23 -3.88 11.56 -6.96
C LYS A 23 -5.01 11.94 -7.93
N GLY A 24 -6.21 12.04 -7.39
CA GLY A 24 -7.43 12.30 -8.15
C GLY A 24 -8.34 11.07 -8.27
N ASP A 25 -7.80 9.87 -8.07
CA ASP A 25 -8.57 8.63 -8.07
C ASP A 25 -9.62 8.61 -6.96
N TYR A 26 -10.67 7.83 -7.19
CA TYR A 26 -11.71 7.57 -6.21
C TYR A 26 -11.62 6.13 -5.73
N LEU A 27 -11.58 5.96 -4.41
CA LEU A 27 -11.56 4.67 -3.75
C LEU A 27 -12.92 4.41 -3.10
N LEU A 28 -13.43 3.19 -3.28
CA LEU A 28 -14.60 2.69 -2.56
C LEU A 28 -14.11 1.93 -1.32
N ILE A 29 -14.47 2.43 -0.14
CA ILE A 29 -14.15 1.81 1.14
C ILE A 29 -15.42 1.17 1.66
N GLU A 30 -15.43 -0.16 1.75
CA GLU A 30 -16.58 -0.93 2.20
C GLU A 30 -16.41 -1.42 3.64
N ASP A 31 -17.47 -1.30 4.43
CA ASP A 31 -17.64 -1.93 5.72
C ASP A 31 -18.69 -3.05 5.55
N ALA A 32 -18.21 -4.28 5.43
CA ALA A 32 -19.03 -5.45 5.22
C ALA A 32 -19.95 -5.75 6.43
N GLU A 33 -19.52 -5.42 7.65
CA GLU A 33 -20.32 -5.65 8.85
C GLU A 33 -21.47 -4.64 8.95
N ALA A 34 -21.18 -3.36 8.68
CA ALA A 34 -22.19 -2.31 8.74
C ALA A 34 -23.02 -2.17 7.46
N GLN A 35 -22.68 -2.91 6.39
CA GLN A 35 -23.28 -2.79 5.05
C GLN A 35 -23.27 -1.34 4.55
N LYS A 36 -22.12 -0.67 4.72
CA LYS A 36 -21.92 0.73 4.34
C LYS A 36 -20.71 0.85 3.44
N ALA A 37 -20.76 1.84 2.55
CA ALA A 37 -19.62 2.19 1.73
C ALA A 37 -19.38 3.71 1.77
N LEU A 38 -18.11 4.08 1.66
CA LEU A 38 -17.64 5.46 1.58
C LEU A 38 -16.83 5.62 0.30
N ILE A 39 -17.16 6.65 -0.49
CA ILE A 39 -16.32 7.08 -1.60
C ILE A 39 -15.34 8.11 -1.07
N ALA A 40 -14.04 7.85 -1.21
CA ALA A 40 -12.97 8.76 -0.83
C ALA A 40 -12.13 9.13 -2.06
N GLN A 41 -11.72 10.39 -2.17
CA GLN A 41 -10.79 10.82 -3.21
C GLN A 41 -9.35 10.76 -2.70
N VAL A 42 -8.44 10.28 -3.53
CA VAL A 42 -7.00 10.31 -3.27
C VAL A 42 -6.51 11.74 -3.48
N ILE A 43 -6.27 12.45 -2.38
CA ILE A 43 -5.80 13.85 -2.41
C ILE A 43 -4.28 13.95 -2.41
N ASP A 44 -3.58 12.88 -2.02
CA ASP A 44 -2.13 12.83 -1.88
C ASP A 44 -1.62 11.38 -1.89
N VAL A 45 -0.40 11.18 -2.41
CA VAL A 45 0.29 9.88 -2.47
C VAL A 45 1.75 10.11 -2.09
N GLN A 46 2.20 9.47 -1.02
CA GLN A 46 3.57 9.60 -0.51
C GLN A 46 4.13 8.23 -0.13
N PHE A 47 5.46 8.10 -0.17
CA PHE A 47 6.13 6.93 0.38
C PHE A 47 5.91 6.87 1.89
N ALA A 48 5.56 5.69 2.40
CA ALA A 48 5.38 5.48 3.83
C ALA A 48 6.72 5.67 4.56
N ASN A 49 6.83 6.73 5.37
CA ASN A 49 8.05 7.07 6.10
C ASN A 49 7.94 6.68 7.60
N ILE A 50 7.48 5.47 7.90
CA ILE A 50 7.14 5.03 9.26
C ILE A 50 8.12 3.93 9.69
N PRO A 51 9.14 4.25 10.53
CA PRO A 51 10.10 3.27 11.01
C PRO A 51 9.42 2.12 11.76
N GLY A 52 9.80 0.87 11.49
CA GLY A 52 9.38 -0.34 12.22
C GLY A 52 7.97 -0.86 11.93
N VAL A 53 6.94 0.01 11.98
CA VAL A 53 5.54 -0.39 11.78
C VAL A 53 5.30 -0.84 10.34
N LEU A 54 5.96 -0.20 9.37
CA LEU A 54 5.89 -0.62 7.97
C LEU A 54 6.46 -2.04 7.80
N GLU A 55 7.61 -2.36 8.40
CA GLU A 55 8.20 -3.70 8.31
C GLU A 55 7.28 -4.77 8.92
N GLU A 56 6.66 -4.47 10.07
CA GLU A 56 5.74 -5.41 10.71
C GLU A 56 4.44 -5.61 9.93
N LEU A 57 3.88 -4.53 9.37
CA LEU A 57 2.71 -4.60 8.49
C LEU A 57 3.05 -5.36 7.20
N LEU A 58 4.22 -5.11 6.59
CA LEU A 58 4.72 -5.83 5.43
C LEU A 58 4.92 -7.33 5.72
N ARG A 59 5.48 -7.66 6.89
CA ARG A 59 5.72 -9.05 7.34
C ARG A 59 4.42 -9.80 7.66
N SER A 60 3.37 -9.09 8.10
CA SER A 60 2.07 -9.68 8.45
C SER A 60 1.18 -10.02 7.24
N LEU A 61 1.59 -9.66 6.02
CA LEU A 61 0.84 -10.01 4.82
C LEU A 61 1.20 -11.44 4.39
N PRO A 62 0.21 -12.32 4.16
CA PRO A 62 0.46 -13.70 3.75
C PRO A 62 1.27 -13.82 2.45
N ASP A 63 1.16 -12.81 1.59
CA ASP A 63 1.67 -12.87 0.22
C ASP A 63 2.63 -11.73 -0.14
N GLY A 64 3.28 -11.07 0.84
CA GLY A 64 4.42 -10.16 0.61
C GLY A 64 4.35 -9.33 -0.68
N GLY A 65 3.18 -8.76 -1.00
CA GLY A 65 2.93 -8.05 -2.26
C GLY A 65 3.42 -8.77 -3.53
N GLY A 66 3.14 -10.06 -3.70
CA GLY A 66 3.51 -10.86 -4.87
C GLY A 66 5.01 -10.88 -5.13
N LEU A 67 5.72 -11.95 -4.73
CA LEU A 67 7.13 -12.21 -5.03
C LEU A 67 7.92 -10.92 -5.32
N ILE A 68 8.27 -10.15 -4.29
CA ILE A 68 9.35 -9.17 -4.41
C ILE A 68 10.63 -10.00 -4.64
N GLN A 69 10.77 -10.55 -5.85
CA GLN A 69 12.02 -11.10 -6.35
C GLN A 69 12.90 -9.88 -6.58
N GLY A 70 13.92 -9.72 -5.74
CA GLY A 70 15.05 -8.90 -6.14
C GLY A 70 15.58 -9.54 -7.42
N GLU A 71 15.43 -8.87 -8.54
CA GLU A 71 16.21 -9.23 -9.72
C GLU A 71 17.67 -8.91 -9.37
N ASP A 72 18.51 -9.93 -9.35
CA ASP A 72 19.96 -9.77 -9.29
C ASP A 72 20.40 -9.23 -10.66
N ILE A 73 20.19 -7.94 -10.87
CA ILE A 73 20.64 -7.25 -12.07
C ILE A 73 22.12 -6.99 -11.84
N ASP A 74 22.97 -7.77 -12.51
CA ASP A 74 24.39 -7.48 -12.66
C ASP A 74 24.60 -6.66 -13.96
N PRO A 75 24.49 -5.32 -13.90
CA PRO A 75 24.66 -4.47 -15.08
C PRO A 75 26.07 -4.51 -15.68
N LEU A 76 27.02 -5.17 -15.00
CA LEU A 76 28.42 -5.22 -15.37
C LEU A 76 28.90 -6.65 -15.72
N GLU A 77 28.02 -7.66 -15.67
CA GLU A 77 28.31 -9.08 -15.96
C GLU A 77 29.64 -9.58 -15.34
N ILE A 78 29.89 -9.20 -14.09
CA ILE A 78 31.12 -9.50 -13.35
C ILE A 78 30.95 -10.67 -12.37
N ALA A 79 29.72 -11.16 -12.17
CA ALA A 79 29.48 -12.40 -11.45
C ALA A 79 30.00 -13.63 -12.26
N PRO A 80 30.67 -14.60 -11.62
CA PRO A 80 31.32 -15.74 -12.27
C PRO A 80 30.38 -16.83 -12.79
#